data_AF-A0A3B8HAJ3-F1
#
_entry.id   AF-A0A3B8HAJ3-F1
#
_cell.length_a   1.000
_cell.length_b   1.000
_cell.length_c   1.000
_cell.angle_alpha   90.00
_cell.angle_beta   90.00
_cell.angle_gamma   90.00
#
_symmetry.space_group_name_H-M   'P 1'
#
loop_
_entity.id
_entity.type
_entity.pdbx_description
1 polymer ?
#
loop_
_entity_poly.entity_id
_entity_poly.type
_entity_poly.pdbx_seq_one_letter_code
_entity_poly.pdbx_strand_id
1 'polypeptide(L)'
;MANPVQGKALPTIWEVPNVLWSIISSVLQQAYPPNKVGRGRVCFRRVLNGVIYRMRTGTQWNWLPKEFGDDSTLHRWFQRWCKDQ
;
A
#
# COMPACT_ATOMS: atom_id res chain seq x y z
N MET A 1 -37.60 -6.85 13.54
CA MET A 1 -36.70 -8.00 13.25
C MET A 1 -35.29 -7.45 13.07
N ALA A 2 -34.49 -7.44 14.14
CA ALA A 2 -33.12 -6.95 14.09
C ALA A 2 -32.22 -8.05 13.51
N ASN A 3 -31.48 -7.73 12.45
CA ASN A 3 -30.46 -8.61 11.88
C ASN A 3 -29.24 -8.53 12.82
N PRO A 4 -28.86 -9.58 13.56
CA PRO A 4 -27.66 -9.54 14.35
C PRO A 4 -26.50 -9.46 13.37
N VAL A 5 -25.85 -8.30 13.28
CA VAL A 5 -24.61 -8.14 12.52
C VAL A 5 -23.61 -9.04 13.23
N GLN A 6 -23.50 -10.28 12.77
CA GLN A 6 -22.56 -11.25 13.30
C GLN A 6 -21.17 -10.65 13.12
N GLY A 7 -20.61 -10.16 14.22
CA GLY A 7 -19.31 -9.50 14.29
C GLY A 7 -18.19 -10.52 14.07
N LYS A 8 -18.07 -11.04 12.85
CA LYS A 8 -16.88 -11.77 12.45
C LYS A 8 -15.79 -10.71 12.27
N ALA A 9 -14.76 -10.77 13.11
CA ALA A 9 -13.59 -9.92 12.98
C ALA A 9 -13.10 -9.99 11.53
N LEU A 10 -12.95 -8.83 10.88
CA LEU A 10 -12.50 -8.79 9.50
C LEU A 10 -11.14 -9.49 9.42
N PRO A 11 -10.91 -10.30 8.37
CA PRO A 11 -9.64 -10.96 8.22
C PRO A 11 -8.53 -9.92 8.14
N THR A 12 -7.39 -10.32 8.67
CA THR A 12 -6.19 -9.51 8.69
C THR A 12 -5.75 -9.20 7.25
N ILE A 13 -5.76 -7.91 6.90
CA ILE A 13 -5.32 -7.43 5.59
C ILE A 13 -3.79 -7.50 5.54
N TRP A 14 -3.26 -8.41 4.72
CA TRP A 14 -1.84 -8.49 4.35
C TRP A 14 -1.57 -7.85 3.00
N GLU A 15 -2.53 -8.00 2.08
CA GLU A 15 -2.52 -7.36 0.78
C GLU A 15 -3.80 -6.56 0.58
N VAL A 16 -3.69 -5.45 -0.14
CA VAL A 16 -4.85 -4.63 -0.46
C VAL A 16 -5.79 -5.41 -1.40
N PRO A 17 -7.04 -5.68 -1.00
CA PRO A 17 -8.01 -6.35 -1.87
C PRO A 17 -8.29 -5.54 -3.14
N ASN A 18 -8.68 -6.21 -4.23
CA ASN A 18 -8.90 -5.55 -5.54
C ASN A 18 -9.89 -4.38 -5.46
N VAL A 19 -10.99 -4.55 -4.74
CA VAL A 19 -12.02 -3.51 -4.58
C VAL A 19 -11.45 -2.28 -3.88
N LEU A 20 -10.74 -2.48 -2.76
CA LEU A 20 -10.09 -1.38 -2.05
C LEU A 20 -9.00 -0.73 -2.91
N TRP A 21 -8.23 -1.53 -3.65
CA TRP A 21 -7.21 -1.05 -4.56
C TRP A 21 -7.80 -0.14 -5.65
N SER A 22 -8.98 -0.43 -6.19
CA SER A 22 -9.63 0.42 -7.19
C SER A 22 -9.81 1.85 -6.66
N ILE A 23 -10.27 1.99 -5.42
CA ILE A 23 -10.49 3.29 -4.77
C ILE A 23 -9.16 4.00 -4.53
N ILE A 24 -8.21 3.32 -3.89
CA ILE A 24 -6.88 3.88 -3.57
C ILE A 24 -6.13 4.28 -4.84
N SER A 25 -6.19 3.45 -5.89
CA SER A 25 -5.45 3.67 -7.13
C SER A 25 -5.91 4.95 -7.83
N SER A 26 -7.21 5.28 -7.78
CA SER A 26 -7.73 6.52 -8.34
C SER A 26 -7.14 7.74 -7.64
N VAL A 27 -7.10 7.73 -6.31
CA VAL A 27 -6.52 8.83 -5.51
C VAL A 27 -5.02 8.98 -5.81
N LEU A 28 -4.29 7.87 -5.82
CA LEU A 28 -2.84 7.89 -6.09
C LEU A 28 -2.50 8.29 -7.53
N GLN A 29 -3.33 7.95 -8.51
CA GLN A 29 -3.13 8.38 -9.90
C GLN A 29 -3.36 9.88 -10.07
N GLN A 30 -4.33 10.44 -9.36
CA GLN A 30 -4.61 11.87 -9.38
C GLN A 30 -3.49 12.67 -8.69
N ALA A 31 -3.04 12.23 -7.51
CA ALA A 31 -1.99 12.92 -6.75
C ALA A 31 -0.59 12.74 -7.36
N TYR A 32 -0.31 11.56 -7.92
CA TYR A 32 1.01 11.21 -8.46
C TYR A 32 0.89 10.69 -9.89
N PRO A 33 0.62 11.56 -10.88
CA PRO A 33 0.49 11.15 -12.27
C PRO A 33 1.77 10.47 -12.79
N PRO A 34 1.66 9.50 -13.72
CA PRO A 34 2.82 8.82 -14.27
C PRO A 34 3.75 9.81 -15.01
N ASN A 35 5.06 9.57 -14.91
CA ASN A 35 6.06 10.36 -15.62
C ASN A 35 5.87 10.21 -17.13
N LYS A 36 5.87 11.33 -17.86
CA LYS A 36 5.82 11.32 -19.34
C LYS A 36 7.16 10.92 -19.97
N VAL A 37 8.27 11.13 -19.27
CA VAL A 37 9.64 10.87 -19.72
C VAL A 37 10.46 10.32 -18.55
N GLY A 38 11.42 9.42 -18.83
CA GLY A 38 12.34 8.87 -17.84
C GLY A 38 11.92 7.52 -17.25
N ARG A 39 12.39 7.21 -16.03
CA ARG A 39 12.12 5.92 -15.39
C ARG A 39 10.62 5.78 -15.07
N GLY A 40 10.05 4.66 -15.49
CA GLY A 40 8.66 4.31 -15.23
C GLY A 40 8.33 4.28 -13.74
N ARG A 41 7.07 4.59 -13.42
CA ARG A 41 6.57 4.63 -12.04
C ARG A 41 6.56 3.21 -11.44
N VAL A 42 6.85 3.13 -10.15
CA VAL A 42 6.79 1.88 -9.40
C VAL A 42 5.34 1.40 -9.25
N CYS A 43 5.14 0.11 -9.03
CA CYS A 43 3.82 -0.44 -8.76
C CYS A 43 3.36 -0.05 -7.34
N PHE A 44 2.51 0.97 -7.23
CA PHE A 44 2.03 1.47 -5.94
C PHE A 44 1.31 0.42 -5.09
N ARG A 45 0.64 -0.57 -5.70
CA ARG A 45 0.02 -1.66 -4.95
C ARG A 45 1.05 -2.49 -4.19
N ARG A 46 2.17 -2.82 -4.85
CA ARG A 46 3.27 -3.57 -4.22
C ARG A 46 3.91 -2.75 -3.10
N VAL A 47 4.12 -1.46 -3.32
CA VAL A 47 4.61 -0.54 -2.28
C VAL A 47 3.68 -0.52 -1.08
N LEU A 48 2.37 -0.38 -1.30
CA LEU A 48 1.38 -0.32 -0.24
C LEU A 48 1.28 -1.64 0.53
N ASN A 49 1.31 -2.78 -0.16
CA ASN A 49 1.39 -4.09 0.49
C ASN A 49 2.65 -4.21 1.38
N GLY A 50 3.81 -3.75 0.90
CA GLY A 50 5.04 -3.75 1.70
C GLY A 50 4.96 -2.83 2.93
N VAL A 51 4.30 -1.69 2.81
CA VAL A 51 4.04 -0.79 3.95
C VAL A 51 3.11 -1.47 4.97
N ILE A 52 2.03 -2.12 4.53
CA ILE A 52 1.14 -2.89 5.41
C ILE A 52 1.92 -3.99 6.13
N TYR A 53 2.71 -4.78 5.40
CA TYR A 53 3.54 -5.83 5.97
C TYR A 53 4.47 -5.27 7.05
N ARG A 54 5.16 -4.17 6.77
CA ARG A 54 6.03 -3.50 7.74
C ARG A 54 5.27 -3.07 8.99
N MET A 55 4.14 -2.39 8.82
CA MET A 55 3.33 -1.89 9.95
C MET A 55 2.81 -3.02 10.83
N ARG A 56 2.53 -4.18 10.24
CA ARG A 56 2.03 -5.35 10.98
C ARG A 56 3.12 -6.15 11.68
N THR A 57 4.30 -6.26 11.06
CA THR A 57 5.39 -7.12 11.56
C THR A 57 6.41 -6.36 12.38
N GLY A 58 6.50 -5.03 12.25
CA GLY A 58 7.56 -4.22 12.85
C GLY A 58 8.93 -4.42 12.20
N THR A 59 9.01 -5.16 11.09
CA THR A 59 10.28 -5.45 10.39
C THR A 59 10.96 -4.16 9.96
N GLN A 60 12.30 -4.15 10.00
CA GLN A 60 13.07 -3.03 9.49
C GLN A 60 12.89 -2.89 7.97
N TRP A 61 13.02 -1.67 7.43
CA TRP A 61 12.83 -1.44 6.00
C TRP A 61 13.72 -2.33 5.12
N ASN A 62 15.00 -2.51 5.51
CA ASN A 62 15.99 -3.30 4.75
C ASN A 62 15.82 -4.83 4.86
N TRP A 63 14.78 -5.28 5.55
CA TRP A 63 14.47 -6.70 5.80
C TRP A 63 13.11 -7.08 5.23
N LEU A 64 12.51 -6.24 4.39
CA LEU A 64 11.22 -6.55 3.79
C LEU A 64 11.36 -7.65 2.72
N PRO A 65 10.33 -8.49 2.55
CA PRO A 65 10.28 -9.44 1.45
C PRO A 65 10.48 -8.74 0.10
N LYS A 66 11.40 -9.27 -0.73
CA LYS A 66 11.72 -8.73 -2.06
C LYS A 66 10.53 -8.71 -3.03
N GLU A 67 9.46 -9.43 -2.72
CA GLU A 67 8.22 -9.42 -3.48
C GLU A 67 7.54 -8.04 -3.51
N PHE A 68 7.80 -7.18 -2.52
CA PHE A 68 7.25 -5.83 -2.50
C PHE A 68 8.06 -4.83 -3.33
N GLY A 69 9.33 -5.14 -3.62
CA GLY A 69 10.24 -4.32 -4.41
C GLY A 69 11.48 -3.92 -3.63
N ASP A 70 12.10 -2.82 -4.05
CA ASP A 70 13.29 -2.27 -3.41
C ASP A 70 12.93 -1.51 -2.12
N ASP A 71 13.58 -1.86 -1.01
CA ASP A 71 13.28 -1.34 0.32
C ASP A 71 13.43 0.19 0.41
N SER A 72 14.45 0.74 -0.25
CA SER A 72 14.66 2.20 -0.29
C SER A 72 13.50 2.90 -1.00
N THR A 73 12.94 2.25 -2.01
CA THR A 73 11.80 2.72 -2.78
C THR A 73 10.53 2.69 -1.94
N LEU A 74 10.28 1.61 -1.21
CA LEU A 74 9.14 1.51 -0.29
C LEU A 74 9.19 2.62 0.76
N HIS A 75 10.32 2.77 1.43
CA HIS A 75 10.49 3.76 2.49
C HIS A 75 10.31 5.19 1.96
N ARG A 76 10.91 5.51 0.80
CA ARG A 76 10.78 6.83 0.17
C ARG A 76 9.33 7.17 -0.20
N TRP A 77 8.58 6.22 -0.77
CA TRP A 77 7.17 6.44 -1.09
C TRP A 77 6.30 6.57 0.15
N PHE A 78 6.55 5.75 1.18
CA PHE A 78 5.86 5.89 2.46
C PHE A 78 6.08 7.27 3.08
N GLN A 79 7.34 7.73 3.17
CA GLN A 79 7.66 9.07 3.67
C GLN A 79 7.02 10.16 2.83
N ARG A 80 6.97 9.99 1.50
CA ARG A 80 6.31 10.94 0.61
C ARG A 80 4.83 11.06 0.90
N TRP A 81 4.12 9.93 1.00
CA TRP A 81 2.69 9.90 1.31
C TRP A 81 2.36 10.50 2.68
N CYS A 82 3.20 10.27 3.70
CA CYS A 82 3.00 10.88 5.02
C CYS A 82 3.22 12.40 5.04
N LYS A 83 4.05 12.94 4.14
CA LYS A 83 4.31 14.39 4.04
C LYS A 83 3.24 15.12 3.25
N ASP A 84 2.62 14.44 2.30
CA ASP A 84 1.61 15.00 1.40
C ASP A 84 0.17 14.89 1.98
N GLN A 85 0.01 14.45 3.25
CA GLN A 85 -1.27 14.46 3.99
C GLN A 85 -1.64 15.85 4.52
#